data_AF-A0A8H6WHV9-F1
#
_entry.id   AF-A0A8H6WHV9-F1
#
_cell.length_a   1.000
_cell.length_b   1.000
_cell.length_c   1.000
_cell.angle_alpha   90.00
_cell.angle_beta   90.00
_cell.angle_gamma   90.00
#
_symmetry.space_group_name_H-M   'P 1'
#
loop_
_entity.id
_entity.type
_entity.pdbx_description
1 polymer ?
#
loop_
_entity_poly.entity_id
_entity_poly.type
_entity_poly.pdbx_seq_one_letter_code
_entity_poly.pdbx_strand_id
1 'polypeptide(L)'
;MAQYTLTDYLLDRINIQDAIHKLAWFVDRGDWEGLEKLFANEVVIDYTKLLGGDPIHTTNVAQTSVWRGMLDFLDGAHHAFTTVLIDLPQPSAASPIEEFPQEATGTCNYLITLKRANAMGDPLLQSGGYYNFKFIRSSLDDKTGNPWRLAFFKENTTYARGNTDVVKNPTTKSSWL
;
A
#
# COMPACT_ATOMS: atom_id res chain seq x y z
N MET A 1 2.93 22.86 24.62
CA MET A 1 2.59 21.89 23.56
C MET A 1 2.28 20.56 24.23
N ALA A 2 1.34 19.77 23.72
CA ALA A 2 1.01 18.48 24.31
C ALA A 2 2.14 17.48 24.02
N GLN A 3 2.65 16.82 25.05
CA GLN A 3 3.72 15.82 24.95
C GLN A 3 3.20 14.55 24.27
N TYR A 4 4.01 13.92 23.43
CA TYR A 4 3.68 12.64 22.80
C TYR A 4 3.88 11.49 23.80
N THR A 5 2.78 10.85 24.19
CA THR A 5 2.75 9.85 25.26
C THR A 5 2.85 8.42 24.73
N LEU A 6 3.06 7.47 25.64
CA LEU A 6 3.02 6.04 25.29
C LEU A 6 1.66 5.63 24.69
N THR A 7 0.56 6.24 25.15
CA THR A 7 -0.77 5.98 24.60
C THR A 7 -0.90 6.50 23.17
N ASP A 8 -0.38 7.69 22.88
CA ASP A 8 -0.34 8.24 21.52
C ASP A 8 0.46 7.34 20.59
N TYR A 9 1.62 6.88 21.04
CA TYR A 9 2.44 5.90 20.32
C TYR A 9 1.70 4.61 20.00
N LEU A 10 1.01 4.02 20.98
CA LEU A 10 0.26 2.78 20.77
C LEU A 10 -0.88 2.98 19.76
N LEU A 11 -1.57 4.12 19.83
CA LEU A 11 -2.64 4.48 18.90
C LEU A 11 -2.12 4.71 17.47
N ASP A 12 -1.01 5.43 17.33
CA ASP A 12 -0.39 5.68 16.02
C ASP A 12 0.16 4.40 15.40
N ARG A 13 0.84 3.57 16.21
CA ARG A 13 1.37 2.30 15.75
C ARG A 13 0.25 1.39 15.22
N ILE A 14 -0.89 1.30 15.91
CA ILE A 14 -2.02 0.49 15.41
C ILE A 14 -2.67 1.14 14.19
N ASN A 15 -2.75 2.47 14.13
CA ASN A 15 -3.28 3.20 12.97
C ASN A 15 -2.44 2.99 11.70
N ILE A 16 -1.11 2.99 11.82
CA ILE A 16 -0.21 2.70 10.69
C ILE A 16 -0.34 1.22 10.27
N GLN A 17 -0.42 0.31 11.24
CA GLN A 17 -0.63 -1.12 10.96
C GLN A 17 -1.95 -1.36 10.22
N ASP A 18 -3.02 -0.70 10.67
CA ASP A 18 -4.35 -0.75 10.05
C ASP A 18 -4.33 -0.17 8.63
N ALA A 19 -3.59 0.92 8.39
CA ALA A 19 -3.40 1.47 7.05
C ALA A 19 -2.76 0.46 6.08
N ILE A 20 -1.75 -0.29 6.52
CA ILE A 20 -1.10 -1.36 5.73
C ILE A 20 -2.10 -2.47 5.38
N HIS A 21 -2.90 -2.93 6.36
CA HIS A 21 -3.90 -3.97 6.09
C HIS A 21 -5.04 -3.50 5.20
N LYS A 22 -5.49 -2.25 5.40
CA LYS A 22 -6.52 -1.62 4.59
C LYS A 22 -6.11 -1.49 3.12
N LEU A 23 -4.82 -1.28 2.85
CA LEU A 23 -4.31 -1.26 1.47
C LEU A 23 -4.67 -2.54 0.72
N ALA A 24 -4.29 -3.71 1.25
CA ALA A 24 -4.63 -5.00 0.66
C ALA A 24 -6.14 -5.22 0.60
N TRP A 25 -6.85 -4.92 1.69
CA TRP A 25 -8.28 -5.14 1.81
C TRP A 25 -9.11 -4.34 0.79
N PHE A 26 -8.78 -3.07 0.61
CA PHE A 26 -9.48 -2.19 -0.33
C PHE A 26 -9.20 -2.60 -1.78
N VAL A 27 -7.94 -2.89 -2.10
CA VAL A 27 -7.53 -3.37 -3.43
C VAL A 27 -8.26 -4.66 -3.80
N ASP A 28 -8.29 -5.65 -2.92
CA ASP A 28 -8.92 -6.95 -3.18
C ASP A 28 -10.44 -6.89 -3.36
N ARG A 29 -11.10 -5.84 -2.82
CA ARG A 29 -12.55 -5.64 -2.93
C ARG A 29 -12.97 -4.57 -3.93
N GLY A 30 -12.02 -3.91 -4.58
CA GLY A 30 -12.30 -2.76 -5.42
C GLY A 30 -12.93 -1.59 -4.65
N ASP A 31 -12.60 -1.43 -3.36
CA ASP A 31 -13.00 -0.25 -2.58
C ASP A 31 -12.08 0.93 -2.92
N TRP A 32 -12.31 1.49 -4.11
CA TRP A 32 -11.48 2.56 -4.66
C TRP A 32 -11.62 3.86 -3.87
N GLU A 33 -12.79 4.14 -3.30
CA GLU A 33 -12.99 5.33 -2.46
C GLU A 33 -12.22 5.21 -1.13
N GLY A 34 -12.25 4.04 -0.49
CA GLY A 34 -11.45 3.76 0.70
C GLY A 34 -9.95 3.83 0.41
N LEU A 35 -9.52 3.30 -0.74
CA LEU A 35 -8.13 3.36 -1.19
C LEU A 35 -7.66 4.81 -1.43
N GLU A 36 -8.46 5.64 -2.09
CA GLU A 36 -8.11 7.05 -2.34
C GLU A 36 -7.88 7.82 -1.04
N LYS A 37 -8.71 7.57 -0.02
CA LYS A 37 -8.60 8.19 1.31
C LYS A 37 -7.42 7.67 2.13
N LEU A 38 -6.86 6.51 1.78
CA LEU A 38 -5.70 5.93 2.45
C LEU A 38 -4.39 6.62 2.04
N PHE A 39 -4.32 7.07 0.79
CA PHE A 39 -3.15 7.76 0.25
C PHE A 39 -3.07 9.21 0.74
N ALA A 40 -1.84 9.71 0.82
CA ALA A 40 -1.59 11.15 0.90
C ALA A 40 -1.94 11.81 -0.44
N ASN A 41 -2.24 13.12 -0.43
CA ASN A 41 -2.57 13.87 -1.65
C ASN A 41 -1.53 13.68 -2.75
N GLU A 42 -0.25 13.62 -2.36
CA GLU A 42 0.87 13.22 -3.21
C GLU A 42 1.42 11.89 -2.72
N VAL A 43 1.63 10.96 -3.64
CA VAL A 43 2.14 9.63 -3.36
C VAL A 43 3.19 9.23 -4.40
N VAL A 44 4.22 8.54 -3.93
CA VAL A 44 5.24 7.94 -4.80
C VAL A 44 5.09 6.43 -4.82
N ILE A 45 4.97 5.86 -6.02
CA ILE A 45 4.87 4.42 -6.25
C ILE A 45 6.12 3.95 -6.99
N ASP A 46 6.95 3.15 -6.31
CA ASP A 46 8.17 2.56 -6.85
C ASP A 46 7.93 1.09 -7.18
N TYR A 47 7.69 0.83 -8.47
CA TYR A 47 7.67 -0.50 -9.07
C TYR A 47 8.94 -0.78 -9.88
N THR A 48 10.03 -0.02 -9.70
CA THR A 48 11.25 -0.15 -10.52
C THR A 48 11.82 -1.56 -10.50
N LYS A 49 11.68 -2.28 -9.37
CA LYS A 49 12.16 -3.66 -9.27
C LYS A 49 11.32 -4.67 -10.08
N LEU A 50 10.02 -4.42 -10.22
CA LEU A 50 9.10 -5.29 -10.95
C LEU A 50 9.05 -4.95 -12.44
N LEU A 51 9.01 -3.66 -12.78
CA LEU A 51 8.69 -3.16 -14.12
C LEU A 51 9.86 -2.44 -14.81
N GLY A 52 10.96 -2.19 -14.09
CA GLY A 52 11.99 -1.25 -14.53
C GLY A 52 11.50 0.21 -14.46
N GLY A 53 12.25 1.11 -15.08
CA GLY A 53 11.94 2.55 -15.10
C GLY A 53 12.15 3.26 -13.77
N ASP A 54 11.57 4.45 -13.63
CA ASP A 54 11.72 5.33 -12.47
C ASP A 54 10.49 5.29 -11.54
N PRO A 55 10.64 5.63 -10.25
CA PRO A 55 9.51 5.81 -9.34
C PRO A 55 8.49 6.82 -9.88
N ILE A 56 7.20 6.49 -9.73
CA ILE A 56 6.09 7.30 -10.24
C ILE A 56 5.64 8.27 -9.15
N HIS A 57 5.74 9.56 -9.42
CA HIS A 57 5.17 10.63 -8.59
C HIS A 57 3.76 10.96 -9.09
N THR A 58 2.77 10.87 -8.23
CA THR A 58 1.36 10.98 -8.62
C THR A 58 0.49 11.49 -7.46
N THR A 59 -0.80 11.66 -7.71
CA THR A 59 -1.78 12.01 -6.68
C THR A 59 -2.56 10.79 -6.20
N ASN A 60 -3.19 10.87 -5.02
CA ASN A 60 -4.09 9.82 -4.54
C ASN A 60 -5.18 9.43 -5.55
N VAL A 61 -5.84 10.42 -6.17
CA VAL A 61 -6.91 10.21 -7.16
C VAL A 61 -6.37 9.51 -8.41
N ALA A 62 -5.25 10.00 -8.94
CA ALA A 62 -4.65 9.45 -10.15
C ALA A 62 -4.13 8.03 -9.90
N GLN A 63 -3.49 7.78 -8.77
CA GLN A 63 -2.99 6.46 -8.39
C GLN A 63 -4.12 5.44 -8.23
N THR A 64 -5.19 5.84 -7.54
CA THR A 64 -6.38 5.00 -7.37
C THR A 64 -6.99 4.64 -8.72
N SER A 65 -7.06 5.61 -9.64
CA SER A 65 -7.56 5.38 -11.00
C SER A 65 -6.69 4.40 -11.80
N VAL A 66 -5.36 4.50 -11.67
CA VAL A 66 -4.41 3.56 -12.30
C VAL A 66 -4.62 2.14 -11.78
N TRP A 67 -4.61 1.93 -10.47
CA TRP A 67 -4.82 0.59 -9.90
C TRP A 67 -6.20 0.03 -10.22
N ARG A 68 -7.25 0.85 -10.20
CA ARG A 68 -8.57 0.46 -10.67
C ARG A 68 -8.53 -0.08 -12.10
N GLY A 69 -7.92 0.64 -13.03
CA GLY A 69 -7.78 0.19 -14.43
C GLY A 69 -6.95 -1.09 -14.59
N MET A 70 -6.03 -1.38 -13.68
CA MET A 70 -5.20 -2.59 -13.68
C MET A 70 -5.92 -3.81 -13.10
N LEU A 71 -6.93 -3.62 -12.26
CA LEU A 71 -7.49 -4.68 -11.43
C LEU A 71 -8.99 -4.95 -11.68
N ASP A 72 -9.78 -3.96 -12.12
CA ASP A 72 -11.23 -4.09 -12.32
C ASP A 72 -11.62 -5.19 -13.32
N PHE A 73 -10.71 -5.59 -14.23
CA PHE A 73 -10.96 -6.65 -15.21
C PHE A 73 -10.57 -8.05 -14.73
N LEU A 74 -9.97 -8.17 -13.55
CA LEU A 74 -9.61 -9.47 -12.96
C LEU A 74 -10.84 -10.11 -12.33
N ASP A 75 -10.88 -11.45 -12.35
CA ASP A 75 -11.92 -12.21 -11.64
C ASP A 75 -11.65 -12.31 -10.14
N GLY A 76 -10.42 -11.98 -9.72
CA GLY A 76 -10.06 -11.90 -8.31
C GLY A 76 -8.63 -11.44 -8.10
N ALA A 77 -8.41 -10.74 -7.00
CA ALA A 77 -7.11 -10.43 -6.44
C ALA A 77 -7.10 -10.86 -4.97
N HIS A 78 -5.94 -11.31 -4.50
CA HIS A 78 -5.74 -11.62 -3.10
C HIS A 78 -4.34 -11.20 -2.68
N HIS A 79 -4.26 -10.19 -1.83
CA HIS A 79 -3.03 -9.65 -1.26
C HIS A 79 -2.94 -10.08 0.21
N ALA A 80 -2.07 -11.04 0.52
CA ALA A 80 -1.80 -11.46 1.88
C ALA A 80 -0.55 -10.75 2.42
N PHE A 81 -0.76 -9.71 3.24
CA PHE A 81 0.32 -9.00 3.92
C PHE A 81 0.61 -9.64 5.29
N THR A 82 1.89 -9.87 5.57
CA THR A 82 2.37 -10.54 6.79
C THR A 82 3.62 -9.84 7.31
N THR A 83 4.07 -10.18 8.52
CA THR A 83 5.31 -9.64 9.11
C THR A 83 5.37 -8.11 9.05
N VAL A 84 4.30 -7.45 9.52
CA VAL A 84 4.24 -5.99 9.54
C VAL A 84 5.18 -5.46 10.63
N LEU A 85 6.17 -4.68 10.22
CA LEU A 85 7.08 -3.97 11.11
C LEU A 85 6.91 -2.47 10.88
N ILE A 86 6.85 -1.71 11.96
CA ILE A 86 6.62 -0.26 11.95
C ILE A 86 7.76 0.39 12.70
N ASP A 87 8.39 1.36 12.05
CA ASP A 87 9.35 2.26 12.66
C ASP A 87 8.68 3.59 12.95
N LEU A 88 8.42 3.79 14.24
CA LEU A 88 7.78 4.97 14.81
C LEU A 88 8.49 5.26 16.15
N PRO A 89 8.91 6.50 16.42
CA PRO A 89 9.56 6.85 17.67
C PRO A 89 8.69 6.50 18.88
N GLN A 90 9.21 5.69 19.80
CA GLN A 90 8.51 5.28 21.02
C GLN A 90 8.95 6.16 22.20
N PRO A 91 8.02 6.88 22.86
CA PRO A 91 8.38 7.69 24.03
C PRO A 91 8.64 6.80 25.23
N SER A 92 9.62 7.20 26.04
CA SER A 92 9.92 6.59 27.34
C SER A 92 10.34 7.64 28.37
N ALA A 93 10.42 7.26 29.64
CA ALA A 93 10.94 8.17 30.68
C ALA A 93 12.37 8.65 30.39
N ALA A 94 13.18 7.83 29.71
CA ALA A 94 14.56 8.16 29.33
C ALA A 94 14.66 8.88 27.97
N SER A 95 13.60 8.86 27.17
CA SER A 95 13.56 9.46 25.83
C SER A 95 12.16 10.04 25.59
N PRO A 96 11.85 11.18 26.21
CA PRO A 96 10.59 11.87 25.98
C PRO A 96 10.54 12.39 24.54
N ILE A 97 9.33 12.46 23.98
CA ILE A 97 9.08 13.05 22.66
C ILE A 97 8.16 14.25 22.88
N GLU A 98 8.65 15.43 22.52
CA GLU A 98 7.95 16.70 22.79
C GLU A 98 6.81 16.98 21.80
N GLU A 99 6.93 16.47 20.58
CA GLU A 99 6.00 16.72 19.48
C GLU A 99 5.53 15.41 18.82
N PHE A 100 4.31 15.42 18.29
CA PHE A 100 3.80 14.27 17.55
C PHE A 100 4.68 13.97 16.34
N PRO A 101 5.08 12.70 16.12
CA PRO A 101 5.77 12.31 14.89
C PRO A 101 4.94 12.68 13.65
N GLN A 102 5.59 13.32 12.69
CA GLN A 102 4.97 13.73 11.43
C GLN A 102 5.18 12.68 10.32
N GLU A 103 6.11 11.76 10.53
CA GLU A 103 6.45 10.70 9.58
C GLU A 103 6.64 9.38 10.32
N ALA A 104 6.37 8.29 9.62
CA ALA A 104 6.67 6.93 10.05
C ALA A 104 7.03 6.07 8.84
N THR A 105 7.74 4.97 9.07
CA THR A 105 7.98 3.98 8.01
C THR A 105 7.43 2.61 8.41
N GLY A 106 7.17 1.79 7.41
CA GLY A 106 6.70 0.43 7.63
C GLY A 106 7.25 -0.52 6.57
N THR A 107 7.22 -1.81 6.90
CA THR A 107 7.47 -2.89 5.95
C THR A 107 6.51 -4.04 6.22
N CYS A 108 6.19 -4.80 5.18
CA CYS A 108 5.49 -6.07 5.31
C CYS A 108 5.96 -7.02 4.21
N ASN A 109 5.91 -8.32 4.50
CA ASN A 109 6.00 -9.34 3.45
C ASN A 109 4.64 -9.46 2.76
N TYR A 110 4.65 -9.78 1.47
CA TYR A 110 3.44 -10.05 0.72
C TYR A 110 3.48 -11.41 0.01
N LEU A 111 2.29 -11.98 -0.16
CA LEU A 111 1.97 -12.97 -1.17
C LEU A 111 0.78 -12.43 -1.96
N ILE A 112 0.90 -12.37 -3.28
CA ILE A 112 -0.18 -11.93 -4.17
C ILE A 112 -0.60 -13.09 -5.05
N THR A 113 -1.90 -13.29 -5.19
CA THR A 113 -2.49 -14.16 -6.21
C THR A 113 -3.54 -13.37 -6.98
N LEU A 114 -3.34 -13.25 -8.29
CA LEU A 114 -4.28 -12.65 -9.22
C LEU A 114 -4.92 -13.75 -10.06
N LYS A 115 -6.21 -13.63 -10.34
CA LYS A 115 -6.98 -14.59 -11.12
C LYS A 115 -7.67 -13.92 -12.29
N ARG A 116 -7.53 -14.53 -13.46
CA ARG A 116 -8.40 -14.26 -14.61
C ARG A 116 -8.70 -15.56 -15.35
N ALA A 117 -9.92 -16.05 -15.21
CA ALA A 117 -10.41 -17.31 -15.75
C ALA A 117 -10.31 -17.39 -17.28
N ASN A 118 -10.50 -16.26 -17.96
CA ASN A 118 -10.42 -16.17 -19.42
C ASN A 118 -9.05 -15.70 -19.94
N ALA A 119 -8.00 -15.75 -19.11
CA ALA A 119 -6.65 -15.54 -19.59
C ALA A 119 -6.24 -16.66 -20.56
N MET A 120 -5.35 -16.34 -21.51
CA MET A 120 -4.75 -17.36 -22.36
C MET A 120 -3.83 -18.26 -21.53
N GLY A 121 -4.23 -19.50 -21.24
CA GLY A 121 -3.44 -20.44 -20.44
C GLY A 121 -3.92 -20.57 -19.00
N ASP A 122 -2.98 -20.72 -18.06
CA ASP A 122 -3.32 -20.88 -16.64
C ASP A 122 -4.02 -19.63 -16.08
N PRO A 123 -5.06 -19.75 -15.25
CA PRO A 123 -5.83 -18.59 -14.80
C PRO A 123 -5.15 -17.78 -13.69
N LEU A 124 -3.99 -18.21 -13.18
CA LEU A 124 -3.34 -17.60 -12.02
C LEU A 124 -1.99 -16.95 -12.35
N LEU A 125 -1.77 -15.81 -11.70
CA LEU A 125 -0.46 -15.19 -11.55
C LEU A 125 -0.18 -15.00 -10.06
N GLN A 126 1.00 -15.39 -9.62
CA GLN A 126 1.40 -15.30 -8.23
C GLN A 126 2.75 -14.63 -8.08
N SER A 127 2.90 -13.83 -7.03
CA SER A 127 4.18 -13.23 -6.67
C SER A 127 4.35 -13.16 -5.16
N GLY A 128 5.61 -13.07 -4.74
CA GLY A 128 5.95 -12.87 -3.34
C GLY A 128 7.17 -11.97 -3.21
N GLY A 129 7.19 -11.21 -2.12
CA GLY A 129 8.22 -10.21 -1.84
C GLY A 129 7.91 -9.46 -0.56
N TYR A 130 8.35 -8.20 -0.50
CA TYR A 130 8.02 -7.30 0.59
C TYR A 130 7.82 -5.88 0.08
N TYR A 131 7.12 -5.07 0.87
CA TYR A 131 6.90 -3.66 0.62
C TYR A 131 7.66 -2.79 1.60
N ASN A 132 8.14 -1.65 1.14
CA ASN A 132 8.54 -0.54 2.01
C ASN A 132 7.53 0.60 1.88
N PHE A 133 7.15 1.18 3.01
CA PHE A 133 6.17 2.25 3.08
C PHE A 133 6.72 3.47 3.82
N LYS A 134 6.33 4.66 3.39
CA LYS A 134 6.40 5.89 4.19
C LYS A 134 4.99 6.42 4.43
N PHE A 135 4.72 6.80 5.66
CA PHE A 135 3.48 7.45 6.07
C PHE A 135 3.78 8.87 6.51
N ILE A 136 2.85 9.78 6.19
CA ILE A 136 2.85 11.14 6.72
C ILE A 136 1.62 11.33 7.59
N ARG A 137 1.76 12.15 8.62
CA ARG A 137 0.65 12.59 9.46
C ARG A 137 -0.13 13.67 8.71
N SER A 138 -1.40 13.42 8.52
CA SER A 138 -2.41 14.36 8.04
C SER A 138 -3.18 14.98 9.21
N SER A 139 -3.91 16.06 8.92
CA SER A 139 -4.74 16.71 9.91
C SER A 139 -5.90 15.80 10.33
N LEU A 140 -6.33 15.86 11.59
CA LEU A 140 -7.51 15.10 12.04
C LEU A 140 -8.82 15.63 11.44
N ASP A 141 -8.80 16.83 10.83
CA ASP A 141 -9.94 17.44 10.15
C ASP A 141 -10.33 16.67 8.87
N ASP A 142 -9.50 15.72 8.45
CA ASP A 142 -9.71 14.82 7.31
C ASP A 142 -10.83 13.78 7.57
N LYS A 143 -11.49 13.80 8.74
CA LYS A 143 -12.69 13.00 9.13
C LYS A 143 -12.55 11.48 9.05
N THR A 144 -11.37 10.92 8.82
CA THR A 144 -11.13 9.46 8.78
C THR A 144 -10.85 8.83 10.16
N GLY A 145 -10.64 9.64 11.19
CA GLY A 145 -10.25 9.18 12.54
C GLY A 145 -8.79 8.69 12.65
N ASN A 146 -8.24 8.07 11.60
CA ASN A 146 -6.83 7.74 11.49
C ASN A 146 -6.05 8.91 10.85
N PRO A 147 -5.02 9.47 11.51
CA PRO A 147 -4.25 10.61 10.98
C PRO A 147 -3.17 10.20 9.96
N TRP A 148 -2.85 8.93 9.78
CA TRP A 148 -1.74 8.50 8.92
C TRP A 148 -2.19 8.26 7.49
N ARG A 149 -1.37 8.72 6.53
CA ARG A 149 -1.59 8.57 5.09
C ARG A 149 -0.37 8.00 4.40
N LEU A 150 -0.59 7.10 3.45
CA LEU A 150 0.46 6.46 2.68
C LEU A 150 1.03 7.45 1.65
N ALA A 151 2.30 7.84 1.81
CA ALA A 151 2.97 8.82 0.94
C ALA A 151 4.04 8.18 0.03
N PHE A 152 4.54 7.00 0.39
CA PHE A 152 5.47 6.25 -0.44
C PHE A 152 5.18 4.77 -0.32
N PHE A 153 5.27 4.07 -1.44
CA PHE A 153 5.10 2.64 -1.56
C PHE A 153 6.17 2.10 -2.51
N LYS A 154 6.94 1.10 -2.07
CA LYS A 154 7.91 0.40 -2.91
C LYS A 154 7.72 -1.09 -2.87
N GLU A 155 7.59 -1.68 -4.05
CA GLU A 155 7.51 -3.10 -4.30
C GLU A 155 8.93 -3.70 -4.40
N ASN A 156 9.18 -4.80 -3.68
CA ASN A 156 10.41 -5.57 -3.81
C ASN A 156 10.15 -7.05 -4.11
N THR A 157 9.89 -7.36 -5.38
CA THR A 157 9.57 -8.73 -5.80
C THR A 157 10.76 -9.64 -5.55
N THR A 158 10.50 -10.79 -4.93
CA THR A 158 11.50 -11.85 -4.72
C THR A 158 11.29 -12.98 -5.71
N TYR A 159 10.03 -13.31 -6.02
CA TYR A 159 9.69 -14.24 -7.09
C TYR A 159 8.35 -13.87 -7.72
N ALA A 160 8.19 -14.25 -8.99
CA ALA A 160 6.93 -14.29 -9.68
C ALA A 160 6.80 -15.65 -10.40
N ARG A 161 5.59 -16.20 -10.44
CA ARG A 161 5.28 -17.47 -11.11
C ARG A 161 3.86 -17.43 -11.65
N GLY A 162 3.63 -18.12 -12.76
CA GLY A 162 2.31 -18.30 -13.34
C GLY A 162 2.19 -17.54 -14.65
N ASN A 163 0.97 -17.19 -14.99
CA ASN A 163 0.62 -16.70 -16.30
C ASN A 163 0.55 -15.17 -16.35
N THR A 164 1.52 -14.52 -17.00
CA THR A 164 1.50 -13.06 -17.19
C THR A 164 0.37 -12.60 -18.10
N ASP A 165 -0.23 -13.50 -18.90
CA ASP A 165 -1.45 -13.16 -19.64
C ASP A 165 -2.58 -12.79 -18.68
N VAL A 166 -2.60 -13.20 -17.40
CA VAL A 166 -3.63 -12.80 -16.43
C VAL A 166 -3.78 -11.28 -16.33
N VAL A 167 -2.68 -10.54 -16.42
CA VAL A 167 -2.65 -9.09 -16.20
C VAL A 167 -2.62 -8.26 -17.48
N LYS A 168 -2.61 -8.91 -18.65
CA LYS A 168 -2.72 -8.19 -19.94
C LYS A 168 -4.14 -7.70 -20.11
N ASN A 169 -4.32 -6.38 -20.08
CA ASN A 169 -5.64 -5.78 -20.21
C ASN A 169 -6.29 -6.25 -21.53
N PRO A 170 -7.53 -6.78 -21.51
CA PRO A 170 -8.15 -7.31 -22.72
C PRO A 170 -8.60 -6.23 -23.70
N THR A 171 -8.71 -4.98 -23.25
CA THR A 171 -9.19 -3.83 -24.03
C THR A 171 -8.06 -2.96 -24.58
N THR A 172 -6.85 -3.05 -24.02
CA THR A 172 -5.65 -2.37 -24.50
C THR A 172 -4.54 -3.39 -24.70
N LYS A 173 -3.83 -3.38 -25.84
CA LYS A 173 -2.71 -4.33 -26.08
C LYS A 173 -1.51 -4.16 -25.11
N SER A 174 -1.64 -3.33 -24.09
CA SER A 174 -0.63 -3.08 -23.06
C SER A 174 -0.73 -4.11 -21.93
N SER A 175 0.38 -4.78 -21.68
CA SER A 175 0.68 -5.44 -20.41
C SER A 175 1.31 -4.42 -19.46
N TRP A 176 1.10 -4.56 -18.17
CA TRP A 176 1.86 -3.84 -17.14
C TRP A 176 2.93 -4.73 -16.50
N LEU A 177 3.24 -5.89 -17.09
CA LEU A 177 4.41 -6.75 -16.86
C LEU A 177 5.10 -7.01 -18.21
#